data_AF-A0A0F2P3G9-F1
#
_entry.id   AF-A0A0F2P3G9-F1
#
_cell.length_a   1.000
_cell.length_b   1.000
_cell.length_c   1.000
_cell.angle_alpha   90.00
_cell.angle_beta   90.00
_cell.angle_gamma   90.00
#
_symmetry.space_group_name_H-M   'P 1'
#
loop_
_entity.id
_entity.type
_entity.pdbx_description
1 polymer ?
#
loop_
_entity_poly.entity_id
_entity_poly.type
_entity_poly.pdbx_seq_one_letter_code
_entity_poly.pdbx_strand_id
1 'polypeptide(L)'
;MVSLTLEKARVSRATLLRLASAIGSAAVFGMLAAPVIPAAYWPSAFALAFIYGFFFVGGTGYRILIAVAFRDASRKASASWSGATTASALAALAAALLLVGQDGHASLVLAAYAVAINVAYIPVKFACLEVGCCHAHRRDPFIIRDHDLRRVEIAASALVLVTALIALWIGAFGVAAIAGIGGHLAIRLLSRWSRDRLPGSGAEDEIKGQELLPLTLMLAAAIWIAAPLQSLS
;
A
#
# COMPACT_ATOMS: atom_id res chain seq x y z
N MET A 1 30.48 23.25 0.70
CA MET A 1 29.49 23.31 1.81
C MET A 1 28.02 23.28 1.34
N VAL A 2 27.64 24.02 0.28
CA VAL A 2 26.23 24.06 -0.23
C VAL A 2 25.68 22.70 -0.68
N SER A 3 26.52 21.79 -1.19
CA SER A 3 26.09 20.44 -1.59
C SER A 3 25.65 19.56 -0.41
N LEU A 4 26.32 19.67 0.74
CA LEU A 4 26.02 18.86 1.94
C LEU A 4 24.75 19.33 2.65
N THR A 5 24.41 20.63 2.57
CA THR A 5 23.17 21.16 3.14
C THR A 5 21.96 20.79 2.31
N LEU A 6 22.07 20.80 0.97
CA LEU A 6 21.00 20.36 0.07
C LEU A 6 20.70 18.86 0.18
N GLU A 7 21.74 18.03 0.31
CA GLU A 7 21.57 16.58 0.49
C GLU A 7 20.88 16.25 1.82
N LYS A 8 21.32 16.87 2.92
CA LYS A 8 20.67 16.73 4.23
C LYS A 8 19.20 17.17 4.20
N ALA A 9 18.89 18.26 3.51
CA ALA A 9 17.52 18.75 3.36
C ALA A 9 16.63 17.75 2.59
N ARG A 10 17.12 17.17 1.49
CA ARG A 10 16.39 16.14 0.71
C ARG A 10 16.12 14.88 1.54
N VAL A 11 17.12 14.40 2.28
CA VAL A 11 16.96 13.22 3.16
C VAL A 11 15.95 13.50 4.27
N SER A 12 16.01 14.69 4.89
CA SER A 12 15.04 15.08 5.92
C SER A 12 13.61 15.13 5.38
N ARG A 13 13.39 15.76 4.22
CA ARG A 13 12.08 15.81 3.55
C ARG A 13 11.55 14.42 3.21
N ALA A 14 12.40 13.55 2.68
CA ALA A 14 12.02 12.19 2.36
C ALA A 14 11.62 11.38 3.60
N THR A 15 12.31 11.57 4.73
CA THR A 15 11.95 10.96 6.01
C THR A 15 10.61 11.49 6.52
N LEU A 16 10.38 12.81 6.46
CA LEU A 16 9.10 13.41 6.83
C LEU A 16 7.95 12.87 5.98
N LEU A 17 8.15 12.73 4.67
CA LEU A 17 7.15 12.16 3.76
C LEU A 17 6.85 10.69 4.08
N ARG A 18 7.86 9.88 4.45
CA ARG A 18 7.66 8.49 4.90
C ARG A 18 6.91 8.42 6.23
N LEU A 19 7.20 9.32 7.16
CA LEU A 19 6.50 9.41 8.43
C LEU A 19 5.04 9.83 8.22
N ALA A 20 4.81 10.86 7.40
CA ALA A 20 3.49 11.32 7.00
C ALA A 20 2.69 10.22 6.29
N SER A 21 3.33 9.42 5.45
CA SER A 21 2.73 8.22 4.86
C SER A 21 2.22 7.28 5.95
N ALA A 22 3.08 6.85 6.88
CA ALA A 22 2.72 5.85 7.88
C ALA A 22 1.62 6.35 8.82
N ILE A 23 1.78 7.55 9.38
CA ILE A 23 0.82 8.15 10.31
C ILE A 23 -0.50 8.45 9.59
N GLY A 24 -0.44 9.09 8.42
CA GLY A 24 -1.61 9.48 7.66
C GLY A 24 -2.45 8.28 7.23
N SER A 25 -1.82 7.23 6.69
CA SER A 25 -2.55 6.02 6.32
C SER A 25 -3.13 5.27 7.50
N ALA A 26 -2.41 5.22 8.63
CA ALA A 26 -2.90 4.59 9.84
C ALA A 26 -4.14 5.32 10.39
N ALA A 27 -4.08 6.65 10.47
CA ALA A 27 -5.22 7.47 10.90
C ALA A 27 -6.42 7.29 9.98
N VAL A 28 -6.21 7.34 8.65
CA VAL A 28 -7.27 7.13 7.67
C VAL A 28 -7.89 5.74 7.79
N PHE A 29 -7.09 4.68 7.88
CA PHE A 29 -7.59 3.33 8.08
C PHE A 29 -8.43 3.23 9.36
N GLY A 30 -7.89 3.71 10.49
CA GLY A 30 -8.55 3.64 11.78
C GLY A 30 -9.89 4.37 11.79
N MET A 31 -9.94 5.60 11.26
CA MET A 31 -11.18 6.37 11.17
C MET A 31 -12.24 5.68 10.30
N LEU A 32 -11.83 5.15 9.14
CA LEU A 32 -12.78 4.51 8.21
C LEU A 32 -13.28 3.14 8.69
N ALA A 33 -12.42 2.37 9.37
CA ALA A 33 -12.75 1.05 9.87
C ALA A 33 -13.38 1.06 11.28
N ALA A 34 -13.33 2.17 12.01
CA ALA A 34 -13.88 2.30 13.37
C ALA A 34 -15.33 1.81 13.53
N PRO A 35 -16.26 2.05 12.57
CA PRO A 35 -17.65 1.60 12.69
C PRO A 35 -17.83 0.07 12.79
N VAL A 36 -16.81 -0.71 12.42
CA VAL A 36 -16.84 -2.18 12.48
C VAL A 36 -16.76 -2.70 13.92
N ILE A 37 -16.21 -1.91 14.84
CA ILE A 37 -16.10 -2.30 16.25
C ILE A 37 -17.31 -1.75 17.00
N PRO A 38 -18.09 -2.60 17.71
CA PRO A 38 -19.24 -2.17 18.50
C PRO A 38 -18.79 -1.53 19.84
N ALA A 39 -18.00 -0.48 19.76
CA ALA A 39 -17.48 0.30 20.88
C ALA A 39 -17.49 1.80 20.54
N ALA A 40 -17.07 2.65 21.47
CA ALA A 40 -16.96 4.08 21.22
C ALA A 40 -16.03 4.37 20.03
N TYR A 41 -16.49 5.22 19.11
CA TYR A 41 -15.82 5.47 17.83
C TYR A 41 -14.34 5.87 17.97
N TRP A 42 -14.03 6.82 18.86
CA TRP A 42 -12.66 7.34 19.01
C TRP A 42 -11.65 6.31 19.51
N PRO A 43 -11.92 5.55 20.60
CA PRO A 43 -11.07 4.42 20.99
C PRO A 43 -10.89 3.38 19.89
N SER A 44 -11.96 3.00 19.18
CA SER A 44 -11.90 2.05 18.07
C SER A 44 -11.01 2.55 16.93
N ALA A 45 -11.18 3.83 16.54
CA ALA A 45 -10.37 4.47 15.51
C ALA A 45 -8.89 4.49 15.88
N PHE A 46 -8.57 4.84 17.13
CA PHE A 46 -7.20 4.87 17.62
C PHE A 46 -6.57 3.47 17.65
N ALA A 47 -7.30 2.47 18.17
CA ALA A 47 -6.81 1.09 18.25
C ALA A 47 -6.55 0.50 16.85
N LEU A 48 -7.49 0.69 15.91
CA LEU A 48 -7.34 0.23 14.53
C LEU A 48 -6.22 0.97 13.79
N ALA A 49 -6.07 2.28 14.00
CA ALA A 49 -4.95 3.05 13.47
C ALA A 49 -3.62 2.50 14.00
N PHE A 50 -3.53 2.22 15.30
CA PHE A 50 -2.34 1.65 15.92
C PHE A 50 -2.01 0.27 15.35
N ILE A 51 -2.99 -0.63 15.22
CA ILE A 51 -2.80 -1.98 14.65
C ILE A 51 -2.32 -1.88 13.20
N TYR A 52 -3.00 -1.09 12.37
CA TYR A 52 -2.58 -0.88 10.98
C TYR A 52 -1.17 -0.32 10.91
N GLY A 53 -0.88 0.74 11.68
CA GLY A 53 0.42 1.39 11.74
C GLY A 53 1.52 0.43 12.20
N PHE A 54 1.23 -0.43 13.17
CA PHE A 54 2.15 -1.46 13.66
C PHE A 54 2.54 -2.43 12.54
N PHE A 55 1.57 -3.00 11.81
CA PHE A 55 1.87 -3.90 10.70
C PHE A 55 2.56 -3.19 9.54
N PHE A 56 2.15 -1.96 9.23
CA PHE A 56 2.76 -1.16 8.17
C PHE A 56 4.23 -0.84 8.49
N VAL A 57 4.51 -0.25 9.65
CA VAL A 57 5.87 0.10 10.08
C VAL A 57 6.71 -1.17 10.31
N GLY A 58 6.16 -2.19 10.96
CA GLY A 58 6.82 -3.50 11.13
C GLY A 58 7.21 -4.12 9.78
N GLY A 59 6.30 -4.06 8.80
CA GLY A 59 6.56 -4.49 7.43
C GLY A 59 7.68 -3.71 6.75
N THR A 60 7.85 -2.40 7.03
CA THR A 60 9.00 -1.65 6.51
C THR A 60 10.34 -2.20 6.99
N GLY A 61 10.38 -2.76 8.21
CA GLY A 61 11.56 -3.36 8.81
C GLY A 61 11.89 -4.78 8.34
N TYR A 62 11.03 -5.43 7.54
CA TYR A 62 11.19 -6.84 7.16
C TYR A 62 12.54 -7.17 6.47
N ARG A 63 13.10 -6.25 5.68
CA ARG A 63 14.43 -6.46 5.06
C ARG A 63 15.57 -6.46 6.08
N ILE A 64 15.41 -5.77 7.20
CA ILE A 64 16.35 -5.80 8.32
C ILE A 64 16.29 -7.19 8.96
N LEU A 65 15.08 -7.71 9.20
CA LEU A 65 14.88 -9.05 9.75
C LEU A 65 15.45 -10.14 8.85
N ILE A 66 15.23 -10.08 7.53
CA ILE A 66 15.88 -10.98 6.56
C ILE A 66 17.40 -10.85 6.64
N ALA A 67 17.94 -9.64 6.56
CA ALA A 67 19.39 -9.44 6.53
C ALA A 67 20.06 -10.02 7.79
N VAL A 68 19.42 -9.86 8.96
CA VAL A 68 19.86 -10.45 10.22
C VAL A 68 19.72 -11.97 10.20
N ALA A 69 18.55 -12.50 9.80
CA ALA A 69 18.28 -13.94 9.83
C ALA A 69 19.18 -14.74 8.87
N PHE A 70 19.44 -14.21 7.68
CA PHE A 70 20.28 -14.84 6.67
C PHE A 70 21.76 -14.41 6.74
N ARG A 71 22.14 -13.61 7.75
CA ARG A 71 23.50 -13.07 7.96
C ARG A 71 24.11 -12.42 6.70
N ASP A 72 23.27 -11.83 5.87
CA ASP A 72 23.66 -11.30 4.57
C ASP A 72 23.71 -9.77 4.64
N ALA A 73 24.88 -9.24 5.04
CA ALA A 73 25.12 -7.81 5.13
C ALA A 73 25.08 -7.10 3.75
N SER A 74 25.15 -7.85 2.65
CA SER A 74 25.03 -7.30 1.30
C SER A 74 23.58 -6.93 0.95
N ARG A 75 22.60 -7.56 1.61
CA ARG A 75 21.19 -7.16 1.56
C ARG A 75 21.04 -5.84 2.31
N LYS A 76 21.18 -4.73 1.58
CA LYS A 76 20.98 -3.36 2.08
C LYS A 76 19.74 -3.31 2.99
N ALA A 77 19.96 -3.05 4.27
CA ALA A 77 18.97 -2.90 5.33
C ALA A 77 18.18 -1.59 5.18
N SER A 78 17.53 -1.41 4.03
CA SER A 78 16.70 -0.25 3.75
C SER A 78 15.23 -0.57 4.04
N ALA A 79 14.51 0.39 4.63
CA ALA A 79 13.06 0.33 4.80
C ALA A 79 12.36 -0.11 3.50
N SER A 80 11.55 -1.17 3.59
CA SER A 80 10.90 -1.81 2.44
C SER A 80 9.45 -1.37 2.30
N TRP A 81 9.15 -0.62 1.24
CA TRP A 81 7.75 -0.31 0.89
C TRP A 81 6.94 -1.59 0.64
N SER A 82 7.52 -2.54 -0.09
CA SER A 82 6.88 -3.82 -0.36
C SER A 82 6.50 -4.55 0.92
N GLY A 83 7.39 -4.55 1.93
CA GLY A 83 7.10 -5.18 3.22
C GLY A 83 5.98 -4.49 3.98
N ALA A 84 5.93 -3.15 3.99
CA ALA A 84 4.82 -2.39 4.55
C ALA A 84 3.48 -2.74 3.90
N THR A 85 3.44 -2.73 2.56
CA THR A 85 2.23 -3.09 1.80
C THR A 85 1.82 -4.54 2.06
N THR A 86 2.75 -5.49 2.05
CA THR A 86 2.48 -6.91 2.35
C THR A 86 1.90 -7.10 3.75
N ALA A 87 2.56 -6.58 4.78
CA ALA A 87 2.15 -6.81 6.17
C ALA A 87 0.78 -6.17 6.46
N SER A 88 0.57 -4.92 6.03
CA SER A 88 -0.74 -4.25 6.17
C SER A 88 -1.84 -4.91 5.33
N ALA A 89 -1.52 -5.41 4.13
CA ALA A 89 -2.46 -6.15 3.30
C ALA A 89 -2.94 -7.43 3.97
N LEU A 90 -1.99 -8.25 4.47
CA LEU A 90 -2.32 -9.51 5.14
C LEU A 90 -3.09 -9.27 6.44
N ALA A 91 -2.75 -8.24 7.21
CA ALA A 91 -3.49 -7.88 8.41
C ALA A 91 -4.93 -7.45 8.10
N ALA A 92 -5.12 -6.59 7.08
CA ALA A 92 -6.45 -6.17 6.65
C ALA A 92 -7.26 -7.32 6.06
N LEU A 93 -6.63 -8.21 5.30
CA LEU A 93 -7.26 -9.42 4.77
C LEU A 93 -7.71 -10.35 5.90
N ALA A 94 -6.84 -10.63 6.87
CA ALA A 94 -7.18 -11.44 8.03
C ALA A 94 -8.36 -10.83 8.81
N ALA A 95 -8.33 -9.51 9.06
CA ALA A 95 -9.43 -8.81 9.69
C ALA A 95 -10.74 -8.92 8.88
N ALA A 96 -10.69 -8.73 7.57
CA ALA A 96 -11.86 -8.87 6.71
C ALA A 96 -12.42 -10.30 6.73
N LEU A 97 -11.57 -11.33 6.70
CA LEU A 97 -11.97 -12.73 6.76
C LEU A 97 -12.64 -13.09 8.09
N LEU A 98 -12.17 -12.53 9.21
CA LEU A 98 -12.80 -12.71 10.53
C LEU A 98 -14.17 -12.04 10.63
N LEU A 99 -14.48 -11.10 9.73
CA LEU A 99 -15.74 -10.36 9.69
C LEU A 99 -16.68 -10.86 8.58
N VAL A 100 -16.29 -11.90 7.84
CA VAL A 100 -17.16 -12.54 6.85
C VAL A 100 -18.42 -13.05 7.56
N GLY A 101 -19.59 -12.68 7.04
CA GLY A 101 -20.89 -12.97 7.65
C GLY A 101 -21.43 -11.87 8.57
N GLN A 102 -20.69 -10.79 8.79
CA GLN A 102 -21.22 -9.55 9.38
C GLN A 102 -21.54 -8.55 8.27
N ASP A 103 -22.81 -8.16 8.16
CA ASP A 103 -23.33 -7.36 7.05
C ASP A 103 -22.47 -6.12 6.76
N GLY A 104 -21.79 -6.15 5.61
CA GLY A 104 -21.00 -5.03 5.08
C GLY A 104 -19.67 -4.73 5.79
N HIS A 105 -19.39 -5.32 6.96
CA HIS A 105 -18.19 -5.03 7.76
C HIS A 105 -16.89 -5.45 7.06
N ALA A 106 -16.86 -6.65 6.47
CA ALA A 106 -15.69 -7.12 5.74
C ALA A 106 -15.35 -6.21 4.55
N SER A 107 -16.36 -5.80 3.78
CA SER A 107 -16.22 -4.85 2.67
C SER A 107 -15.71 -3.48 3.14
N LEU A 108 -16.20 -2.99 4.29
CA LEU A 108 -15.76 -1.72 4.85
C LEU A 108 -14.28 -1.76 5.28
N VAL A 109 -13.81 -2.84 5.91
CA VAL A 109 -12.39 -3.00 6.27
C VAL A 109 -11.49 -3.00 5.03
N LEU A 110 -11.88 -3.73 3.97
CA LEU A 110 -11.13 -3.77 2.73
C LEU A 110 -11.13 -2.41 2.02
N ALA A 111 -12.25 -1.69 2.04
CA ALA A 111 -12.35 -0.34 1.50
C ALA A 111 -11.48 0.66 2.29
N ALA A 112 -11.49 0.57 3.63
CA ALA A 112 -10.63 1.37 4.50
C ALA A 112 -9.14 1.13 4.20
N TYR A 113 -8.74 -0.14 4.02
CA TYR A 113 -7.40 -0.48 3.56
C TYR A 113 -7.09 0.13 2.20
N ALA A 114 -8.02 0.00 1.24
CA ALA A 114 -7.86 0.50 -0.12
C ALA A 114 -7.60 2.01 -0.17
N VAL A 115 -8.32 2.78 0.65
CA VAL A 115 -8.09 4.22 0.81
C VAL A 115 -6.74 4.46 1.49
N ALA A 116 -6.49 3.81 2.63
CA ALA A 116 -5.29 4.02 3.42
C ALA A 116 -4.00 3.74 2.64
N ILE A 117 -3.93 2.64 1.87
CA ILE A 117 -2.72 2.30 1.11
C ILE A 117 -2.45 3.27 -0.04
N ASN A 118 -3.49 3.82 -0.67
CA ASN A 118 -3.34 4.83 -1.72
C ASN A 118 -2.97 6.20 -1.14
N VAL A 119 -3.51 6.57 0.04
CA VAL A 119 -3.03 7.72 0.83
C VAL A 119 -1.55 7.58 1.17
N ALA A 120 -1.13 6.38 1.57
CA ALA A 120 0.26 6.10 1.92
C ALA A 120 1.21 6.20 0.70
N TYR A 121 0.77 5.70 -0.46
CA TYR A 121 1.63 5.57 -1.63
C TYR A 121 2.11 6.90 -2.21
N ILE A 122 1.24 7.92 -2.22
CA ILE A 122 1.52 9.25 -2.76
C ILE A 122 2.75 9.89 -2.10
N PRO A 123 2.79 10.12 -0.77
CA PRO A 123 3.95 10.70 -0.10
C PRO A 123 5.19 9.82 -0.20
N VAL A 124 5.07 8.48 -0.24
CA VAL A 124 6.23 7.61 -0.49
C VAL A 124 6.83 7.83 -1.88
N LYS A 125 6.02 8.10 -2.90
CA LYS A 125 6.53 8.43 -4.22
C LYS A 125 7.15 9.81 -4.30
N PHE A 126 6.59 10.79 -3.60
CA PHE A 126 7.28 12.07 -3.41
C PHE A 126 8.63 11.90 -2.68
N ALA A 127 8.69 11.05 -1.65
CA ALA A 127 9.95 10.73 -0.98
C ALA A 127 10.97 10.12 -1.96
N CYS A 128 10.51 9.29 -2.91
CA CYS A 128 11.38 8.77 -3.97
C CYS A 128 11.79 9.79 -5.02
N LEU A 129 10.99 10.84 -5.27
CA LEU A 129 11.40 11.97 -6.10
C LEU A 129 12.56 12.73 -5.42
N GLU A 130 12.43 13.03 -4.12
CA GLU A 130 13.43 13.78 -3.33
C GLU A 130 14.80 13.07 -3.27
N VAL A 131 14.81 11.75 -3.05
CA VAL A 131 16.08 10.98 -2.91
C VAL A 131 16.56 10.35 -4.21
N GLY A 132 15.85 10.55 -5.33
CA GLY A 132 16.22 9.95 -6.61
C GLY A 132 16.05 8.43 -6.67
N CYS A 133 15.36 7.79 -5.71
CA CYS A 133 15.10 6.35 -5.81
C CYS A 133 14.18 6.03 -6.99
N CYS A 134 14.53 4.97 -7.72
CA CYS A 134 13.75 4.37 -8.81
C CYS A 134 13.90 4.95 -10.23
N HIS A 135 15.00 5.67 -10.52
CA HIS A 135 15.37 6.09 -11.89
C HIS A 135 15.95 4.98 -12.79
N ALA A 136 16.32 3.82 -12.22
CA ALA A 136 17.42 3.03 -12.77
C ALA A 136 17.22 2.37 -14.14
N HIS A 137 16.03 1.97 -14.56
CA HIS A 137 15.82 1.38 -15.89
C HIS A 137 14.38 1.63 -16.33
N ARG A 138 14.18 2.10 -17.56
CA ARG A 138 12.85 2.19 -18.19
C ARG A 138 12.87 1.34 -19.43
N ARG A 139 11.89 0.44 -19.54
CA ARG A 139 11.72 -0.48 -20.68
C ARG A 139 10.84 0.10 -21.78
N ASP A 140 9.93 1.03 -21.44
CA ASP A 140 8.89 1.49 -22.35
C ASP A 140 9.14 2.93 -22.84
N PRO A 141 9.65 3.11 -24.06
CA PRO A 141 9.83 4.42 -24.68
C PRO A 141 8.55 4.97 -25.33
N PHE A 142 7.40 4.28 -25.25
CA PHE A 142 6.16 4.69 -25.91
C PHE A 142 5.12 5.25 -24.95
N ILE A 143 4.81 4.55 -23.84
CA ILE A 143 3.78 5.01 -22.87
C ILE A 143 4.32 6.08 -21.92
N ILE A 144 5.60 5.98 -21.55
CA ILE A 144 6.26 6.82 -20.53
C ILE A 144 7.49 7.51 -21.14
N ARG A 145 7.39 7.87 -22.43
CA ARG A 145 8.40 8.67 -23.11
C ARG A 145 8.47 10.02 -22.43
N ASP A 146 9.66 10.43 -22.00
CA ASP A 146 9.95 11.75 -21.40
C ASP A 146 9.28 12.07 -20.05
N HIS A 147 8.42 11.20 -19.52
CA HIS A 147 7.68 11.45 -18.27
C HIS A 147 8.35 10.76 -17.08
N ASP A 148 8.43 11.41 -15.93
CA ASP A 148 8.86 10.74 -14.71
C ASP A 148 7.81 9.72 -14.26
N LEU A 149 8.10 8.41 -14.39
CA LEU A 149 7.22 7.32 -13.95
C LEU A 149 6.73 7.54 -12.51
N ARG A 150 7.52 8.13 -11.60
CA ARG A 150 7.06 8.42 -10.24
C ARG A 150 5.93 9.44 -10.20
N ARG A 151 5.94 10.45 -11.08
CA ARG A 151 4.86 11.43 -11.22
C ARG A 151 3.60 10.78 -11.79
N VAL A 152 3.76 9.89 -12.77
CA VAL A 152 2.66 9.09 -13.31
C VAL A 152 2.05 8.20 -12.22
N GLU A 153 2.88 7.53 -11.42
CA GLU A 153 2.43 6.73 -10.27
C GLU A 153 1.66 7.57 -9.24
N ILE A 154 2.11 8.81 -8.95
CA ILE A 154 1.41 9.72 -8.03
C ILE A 154 0.04 10.11 -8.59
N ALA A 155 -0.03 10.52 -9.86
CA ALA A 155 -1.28 10.93 -10.49
C ALA A 155 -2.28 9.77 -10.57
N ALA A 156 -1.82 8.58 -10.96
CA ALA A 156 -2.64 7.37 -10.99
C ALA A 156 -3.14 7.00 -9.59
N SER A 157 -2.29 7.05 -8.56
CA SER A 157 -2.72 6.76 -7.18
C SER A 157 -3.69 7.80 -6.63
N ALA A 158 -3.56 9.08 -7.00
CA ALA A 158 -4.53 10.10 -6.65
C ALA A 158 -5.88 9.84 -7.31
N LEU A 159 -5.92 9.44 -8.59
CA LEU A 159 -7.15 9.08 -9.29
C LEU A 159 -7.82 7.85 -8.66
N VAL A 160 -7.04 6.80 -8.37
CA VAL A 160 -7.53 5.59 -7.69
C VAL A 160 -8.08 5.94 -6.31
N LEU A 161 -7.38 6.79 -5.55
CA LEU A 161 -7.82 7.26 -4.23
C LEU A 161 -9.16 8.01 -4.32
N VAL A 162 -9.28 8.97 -5.23
CA VAL A 162 -10.51 9.75 -5.43
C VAL A 162 -11.67 8.82 -5.82
N THR A 163 -11.43 7.87 -6.73
CA THR A 163 -12.44 6.91 -7.15
C THR A 163 -12.91 6.04 -5.99
N ALA A 164 -11.98 5.54 -5.17
CA ALA A 164 -12.31 4.75 -3.98
C ALA A 164 -13.07 5.58 -2.92
N LEU A 165 -12.69 6.84 -2.70
CA LEU A 165 -13.37 7.75 -1.77
C LEU A 165 -14.80 8.08 -2.22
N ILE A 166 -15.02 8.30 -3.52
CA ILE A 166 -16.36 8.53 -4.08
C ILE A 166 -17.23 7.29 -3.87
N ALA A 167 -16.71 6.09 -4.19
CA ALA A 167 -17.44 4.84 -3.99
C ALA A 167 -17.74 4.58 -2.49
N LEU A 168 -16.80 4.88 -1.60
CA LEU A 168 -16.99 4.79 -0.15
C LEU A 168 -18.08 5.76 0.33
N TRP A 169 -18.06 7.01 -0.16
CA TRP A 169 -19.01 8.06 0.21
C TRP A 169 -20.46 7.69 -0.12
N ILE A 170 -20.69 7.02 -1.26
CA ILE A 170 -22.03 6.56 -1.66
C ILE A 170 -22.42 5.20 -1.05
N GLY A 171 -21.62 4.65 -0.13
CA GLY A 171 -21.88 3.37 0.54
C GLY A 171 -21.53 2.12 -0.28
N ALA A 172 -20.90 2.26 -1.45
CA ALA A 172 -20.51 1.15 -2.31
C ALA A 172 -19.16 0.56 -1.88
N PHE A 173 -19.09 0.00 -0.66
CA PHE A 173 -17.84 -0.46 -0.04
C PHE A 173 -17.10 -1.53 -0.86
N GLY A 174 -17.82 -2.48 -1.44
CA GLY A 174 -17.22 -3.50 -2.32
C GLY A 174 -16.55 -2.89 -3.56
N VAL A 175 -17.22 -1.91 -4.20
CA VAL A 175 -16.67 -1.18 -5.35
C VAL A 175 -15.45 -0.36 -4.94
N ALA A 176 -15.50 0.32 -3.79
CA ALA A 176 -14.36 1.07 -3.24
C ALA A 176 -13.14 0.16 -3.00
N ALA A 177 -13.36 -1.03 -2.41
CA ALA A 177 -12.33 -2.01 -2.18
C ALA A 177 -11.71 -2.53 -3.49
N ILE A 178 -12.54 -2.97 -4.46
CA ILE A 178 -12.08 -3.48 -5.76
C ILE A 178 -11.31 -2.40 -6.53
N ALA A 179 -11.89 -1.21 -6.68
CA ALA A 179 -11.26 -0.12 -7.44
C ALA A 179 -9.96 0.35 -6.77
N GLY A 180 -9.96 0.50 -5.45
CA GLY A 180 -8.78 0.98 -4.72
C GLY A 180 -7.65 -0.04 -4.64
N ILE A 181 -7.93 -1.32 -4.33
CA ILE A 181 -6.93 -2.39 -4.26
C ILE A 181 -6.45 -2.76 -5.67
N GLY A 182 -7.39 -2.94 -6.61
CA GLY A 182 -7.09 -3.28 -8.01
C GLY A 182 -6.32 -2.17 -8.71
N GLY A 183 -6.71 -0.92 -8.52
CA GLY A 183 -5.98 0.24 -9.02
C GLY A 183 -4.57 0.33 -8.43
N HIS A 184 -4.41 0.13 -7.12
CA HIS A 184 -3.10 0.09 -6.48
C HIS A 184 -2.22 -1.03 -7.06
N LEU A 185 -2.76 -2.25 -7.17
CA LEU A 185 -2.07 -3.40 -7.75
C LEU A 185 -1.65 -3.14 -9.21
N ALA A 186 -2.54 -2.58 -10.04
CA ALA A 186 -2.24 -2.23 -11.43
C ALA A 186 -1.07 -1.24 -11.53
N ILE A 187 -1.06 -0.20 -10.69
CA ILE A 187 0.04 0.76 -10.60
C ILE A 187 1.34 0.05 -10.21
N ARG A 188 1.30 -0.86 -9.24
CA ARG A 188 2.48 -1.65 -8.82
C ARG A 188 3.01 -2.54 -9.95
N LEU A 189 2.13 -3.24 -10.66
CA LEU A 189 2.49 -4.10 -11.78
C LEU A 189 3.13 -3.28 -12.91
N LEU A 190 2.50 -2.19 -13.33
CA LEU A 190 3.02 -1.31 -14.38
C LEU A 190 4.38 -0.72 -13.98
N SER A 191 4.52 -0.28 -12.73
CA SER A 191 5.76 0.25 -12.18
C SER A 191 6.91 -0.76 -12.16
N ARG A 192 6.60 -2.02 -11.86
CA ARG A 192 7.59 -3.10 -11.86
C ARG A 192 7.97 -3.53 -13.27
N TRP A 193 6.97 -3.73 -14.13
CA TRP A 193 7.16 -4.07 -15.53
C TRP A 193 8.02 -3.04 -16.26
N SER A 194 7.68 -1.75 -16.12
CA SER A 194 8.44 -0.66 -16.75
C SER A 194 9.88 -0.54 -16.24
N ARG A 195 10.20 -1.08 -15.06
CA ARG A 195 11.54 -1.06 -14.45
C ARG A 195 12.30 -2.38 -14.55
N ASP A 196 11.74 -3.38 -15.22
CA ASP A 196 12.28 -4.75 -15.30
C ASP A 196 12.50 -5.38 -13.90
N ARG A 197 11.51 -5.18 -13.02
CA ARG A 197 11.50 -5.66 -11.62
C ARG A 197 10.28 -6.52 -11.30
N LEU A 198 9.73 -7.19 -12.31
CA LEU A 198 8.76 -8.25 -12.08
C LEU A 198 9.46 -9.43 -11.40
N PRO A 199 8.73 -10.22 -10.57
CA PRO A 199 9.28 -11.45 -10.02
C PRO A 199 9.74 -12.37 -11.16
N GLY A 200 10.99 -12.81 -11.10
CA GLY A 200 11.56 -13.83 -11.98
C GLY A 200 11.33 -15.24 -11.43
N SER A 201 11.82 -16.26 -12.13
CA SER A 201 11.67 -17.67 -11.76
C SER A 201 12.75 -18.19 -10.79
N GLY A 202 13.68 -17.34 -10.34
CA GLY A 202 14.81 -17.74 -9.47
C GLY A 202 14.61 -17.37 -8.00
N ALA A 203 15.23 -18.13 -7.09
CA ALA A 203 15.17 -17.91 -5.63
C ALA A 203 15.74 -16.54 -5.18
N GLU A 204 16.68 -15.95 -5.92
CA GLU A 204 17.17 -14.58 -5.65
C GLU A 204 16.17 -13.48 -6.09
N ASP A 205 15.26 -13.80 -7.00
CA ASP A 205 14.20 -12.92 -7.46
C ASP A 205 12.94 -12.95 -6.57
N GLU A 206 12.83 -13.91 -5.65
CA GLU A 206 11.69 -14.05 -4.71
C GLU A 206 11.46 -12.82 -3.82
N ILE A 207 12.44 -11.91 -3.72
CA ILE A 207 12.33 -10.65 -2.96
C ILE A 207 11.66 -9.54 -3.79
N LYS A 208 11.67 -9.65 -5.13
CA LYS A 208 11.08 -8.65 -6.04
C LYS A 208 9.59 -8.94 -6.21
N GLY A 209 8.74 -8.10 -5.62
CA GLY A 209 7.29 -8.16 -5.89
C GLY A 209 6.51 -8.98 -4.89
N GLN A 210 7.07 -9.23 -3.70
CA GLN A 210 6.39 -9.90 -2.59
C GLN A 210 5.09 -9.23 -2.17
N GLU A 211 4.88 -7.95 -2.49
CA GLU A 211 3.60 -7.29 -2.26
C GLU A 211 2.51 -7.65 -3.26
N LEU A 212 2.87 -8.18 -4.44
CA LEU A 212 1.91 -8.49 -5.51
C LEU A 212 0.99 -9.63 -5.09
N LEU A 213 1.51 -10.70 -4.49
CA LEU A 213 0.68 -11.84 -4.07
C LEU A 213 -0.37 -11.45 -3.00
N PRO A 214 -0.01 -10.82 -1.87
CA PRO A 214 -0.98 -10.31 -0.91
C PRO A 214 -2.02 -9.38 -1.53
N LEU A 215 -1.61 -8.46 -2.41
CA LEU A 215 -2.53 -7.55 -3.09
C LEU A 215 -3.48 -8.28 -4.04
N THR A 216 -3.02 -9.30 -4.76
CA THR A 216 -3.87 -10.15 -5.61
C THR A 216 -4.86 -10.93 -4.77
N LEU A 217 -4.42 -11.50 -3.63
CA LEU A 217 -5.31 -12.20 -2.69
C LEU A 217 -6.35 -11.24 -2.10
N MET A 218 -5.95 -10.02 -1.74
CA MET A 218 -6.87 -8.99 -1.28
C MET A 218 -7.88 -8.60 -2.36
N LEU A 219 -7.46 -8.44 -3.61
CA LEU A 219 -8.37 -8.14 -4.71
C LEU A 219 -9.36 -9.29 -4.94
N ALA A 220 -8.88 -10.54 -4.94
CA ALA A 220 -9.74 -11.71 -5.07
C ALA A 220 -10.76 -11.79 -3.92
N ALA A 221 -10.33 -11.54 -2.68
CA ALA A 221 -11.22 -11.46 -1.53
C ALA A 221 -12.24 -10.32 -1.65
N ALA A 222 -11.80 -9.13 -2.10
CA ALA A 222 -12.70 -8.00 -2.33
C ALA A 222 -13.75 -8.32 -3.40
N ILE A 223 -13.37 -8.98 -4.50
CA ILE A 223 -14.29 -9.44 -5.55
C ILE A 223 -15.26 -10.48 -4.99
N TRP A 224 -14.76 -11.47 -4.24
CA TRP A 224 -15.60 -12.52 -3.66
C TRP A 224 -16.61 -11.99 -2.64
N ILE A 225 -16.17 -11.11 -1.73
CA ILE A 225 -17.03 -10.50 -0.70
C ILE A 225 -18.04 -9.51 -1.32
N ALA A 226 -17.64 -8.80 -2.38
CA ALA A 226 -18.52 -7.85 -3.07
C ALA A 226 -19.43 -8.50 -4.12
N ALA A 227 -19.19 -9.77 -4.47
CA ALA A 227 -20.08 -10.50 -5.35
C ALA A 227 -21.45 -10.51 -4.70
N PRO A 228 -22.52 -10.06 -5.39
CA PRO A 228 -23.86 -10.22 -4.86
C PRO A 228 -24.04 -11.70 -4.57
N LEU A 229 -24.53 -12.04 -3.37
CA LEU A 229 -25.03 -13.39 -3.05
C LEU A 229 -26.25 -13.66 -3.94
N GLN A 230 -26.04 -13.79 -5.25
CA GLN A 230 -26.96 -14.41 -6.17
C GLN A 230 -26.84 -15.91 -5.90
N SER A 231 -27.98 -16.55 -5.65
CA SER A 231 -28.17 -18.00 -5.42
C SER A 231 -27.87 -18.52 -4.01
N LEU A 232 -28.73 -18.23 -3.03
CA LEU A 232 -29.26 -19.22 -2.08
C LEU A 232 -30.61 -18.71 -1.54
N SER A 233 -31.62 -18.75 -2.41
CA SER A 233 -33.04 -18.72 -2.05
C SER A 233 -33.75 -19.78 -2.85
#